data_AF-A0A9D4QND3-F1
#
_entry.id   AF-A0A9D4QND3-F1
#
_cell.length_a   1.000
_cell.length_b   1.000
_cell.length_c   1.000
_cell.angle_alpha   90.00
_cell.angle_beta   90.00
_cell.angle_gamma   90.00
#
_symmetry.space_group_name_H-M   'P 1'
#
loop_
_entity.id
_entity.type
_entity.pdbx_description
1 polymer ?
#
loop_
_entity_poly.entity_id
_entity_poly.type
_entity_poly.pdbx_seq_one_letter_code
_entity_poly.pdbx_strand_id
1 'polypeptide(L)'
;MTGRNRREKKKRRESDSDSSENKRTNIQKTPEGLNSISQVLSEASAVLFDEGINVSISNRFEQLDNVSDTYPDPVITMAGRWSHDEPTNSDIVAMLGRIDLKLKDMDQSLKRIESLEIKVDNFDKELKKIWLHLDKFTNEISDKVNRVEHKVDSVDIELEGARRRIADLERDKDKLKEDMNYVQSQSMRNNLIFGNIPEVQDETPAKTEQIVREFIVSNLKVTKEEVDGMRFERVHRMGQKQNQSAGQGPTREANNQRHRSIVCKFFFRR
;
A
#
# COMPACT_ATOMS: atom_id res chain seq x y z
N MET A 1 45.46 -26.66 32.03
CA MET A 1 44.76 -26.70 30.72
C MET A 1 43.95 -27.99 30.67
N THR A 2 42.66 -27.93 30.98
CA THR A 2 41.78 -29.10 31.08
C THR A 2 40.60 -28.92 30.14
N GLY A 3 40.67 -29.57 28.97
CA GLY A 3 39.61 -29.61 27.97
C GLY A 3 38.59 -30.70 28.30
N ARG A 4 37.31 -30.32 28.37
CA ARG A 4 36.16 -31.24 28.41
C ARG A 4 35.42 -31.16 27.07
N ASN A 5 35.48 -32.25 26.31
CA ASN A 5 34.65 -32.50 25.13
C ASN A 5 33.22 -32.86 25.55
N ARG A 6 32.22 -32.20 24.97
CA ARG A 6 30.82 -32.66 25.04
C ARG A 6 30.22 -32.73 23.63
N ARG A 7 29.73 -33.94 23.33
CA ARG A 7 29.16 -34.44 22.07
C ARG A 7 27.87 -33.70 21.68
N GLU A 8 27.79 -33.27 20.43
CA GLU A 8 26.51 -33.02 19.74
C GLU A 8 26.06 -34.27 18.98
N LYS A 9 24.77 -34.61 19.11
CA LYS A 9 24.10 -35.66 18.33
C LYS A 9 22.91 -35.09 17.56
N LYS A 10 23.12 -35.09 16.25
CA LYS A 10 22.23 -35.17 15.08
C LYS A 10 20.86 -35.87 15.26
N LYS A 11 19.78 -35.26 14.72
CA LYS A 11 18.59 -35.86 14.06
C LYS A 11 17.75 -34.71 13.46
N ARG A 12 17.77 -34.42 12.14
CA ARG A 12 17.04 -35.01 10.98
C ARG A 12 15.51 -35.12 11.14
N ARG A 13 14.80 -34.46 10.20
CA ARG A 13 13.52 -34.79 9.50
C ARG A 13 12.55 -33.60 9.49
N GLU A 14 11.72 -33.35 8.49
CA GLU A 14 11.51 -33.82 7.11
C GLU A 14 10.64 -32.70 6.50
N SER A 15 10.91 -32.33 5.27
CA SER A 15 10.15 -31.37 4.49
C SER A 15 9.12 -32.13 3.68
N ASP A 16 7.83 -31.91 3.95
CA ASP A 16 6.75 -32.31 3.05
C ASP A 16 5.94 -31.06 2.69
N SER A 17 5.96 -30.80 1.39
CA SER A 17 5.13 -29.87 0.64
C SER A 17 3.69 -30.34 0.61
N ASP A 18 2.74 -29.43 0.83
CA ASP A 18 1.40 -29.60 0.26
C ASP A 18 0.81 -28.27 -0.21
N SER A 19 0.33 -28.35 -1.45
CA SER A 19 -0.31 -27.33 -2.26
C SER A 19 -1.74 -27.06 -1.84
N SER A 20 -2.17 -25.80 -1.91
CA SER A 20 -3.58 -25.50 -2.24
C SER A 20 -3.74 -24.05 -2.73
N GLU A 21 -3.81 -23.88 -4.05
CA GLU A 21 -4.64 -22.85 -4.70
C GLU A 21 -6.12 -23.15 -4.41
N ASN A 22 -6.90 -22.14 -3.99
CA ASN A 22 -8.02 -21.64 -4.80
C ASN A 22 -8.85 -20.54 -4.12
N LYS A 23 -9.20 -19.56 -4.98
CA LYS A 23 -10.45 -18.79 -5.06
C LYS A 23 -10.95 -18.06 -3.80
N ARG A 24 -10.77 -16.73 -3.83
CA ARG A 24 -11.89 -15.79 -3.68
C ARG A 24 -11.78 -14.63 -4.67
N THR A 25 -12.58 -14.74 -5.73
CA THR A 25 -13.13 -13.59 -6.44
C THR A 25 -14.06 -12.82 -5.51
N ASN A 26 -13.85 -11.52 -5.31
CA ASN A 26 -14.97 -10.58 -5.39
C ASN A 26 -14.47 -9.16 -5.70
N ILE A 27 -14.87 -8.69 -6.87
CA ILE A 27 -14.70 -7.35 -7.40
C ILE A 27 -15.91 -6.53 -6.95
N GLN A 28 -15.67 -5.32 -6.39
CA GLN A 28 -16.54 -4.12 -6.36
C GLN A 28 -16.05 -3.24 -5.19
N LYS A 29 -15.68 -1.97 -5.30
CA LYS A 29 -15.72 -0.93 -6.34
C LYS A 29 -14.52 -0.02 -6.07
N THR A 30 -13.68 0.26 -7.07
CA THR A 30 -12.70 1.34 -7.00
C THR A 30 -13.28 2.58 -7.68
N PRO A 31 -13.17 3.78 -7.07
CA PRO A 31 -13.57 5.02 -7.71
C PRO A 31 -12.61 5.31 -8.87
N GLU A 32 -13.19 5.79 -9.96
CA GLU A 32 -12.49 6.23 -11.17
C GLU A 32 -11.39 7.24 -10.82
N GLY A 33 -10.19 7.04 -11.39
CA GLY A 33 -9.24 8.15 -11.55
C GLY A 33 -7.94 8.12 -10.75
N LEU A 34 -7.39 6.96 -10.39
CA LEU A 34 -5.98 6.89 -9.99
C LEU A 34 -5.22 5.97 -10.95
N ASN A 35 -4.69 6.55 -12.03
CA ASN A 35 -3.69 5.89 -12.84
C ASN A 35 -2.52 5.53 -11.91
N SER A 36 -2.12 4.26 -11.91
CA SER A 36 -0.95 3.81 -11.15
C SER A 36 0.26 4.69 -11.54
N ILE A 37 1.11 5.06 -10.58
CA ILE A 37 2.31 5.86 -10.84
C ILE A 37 3.14 5.21 -11.96
N SER A 38 3.17 3.88 -12.01
CA SER A 38 3.83 3.14 -13.09
C SER A 38 3.20 3.37 -14.46
N GLN A 39 1.89 3.59 -14.53
CA GLN A 39 1.16 3.86 -15.77
C GLN A 39 1.39 5.29 -16.24
N VAL A 40 1.39 6.27 -15.33
CA VAL A 40 1.71 7.67 -15.64
C VAL A 40 3.15 7.81 -16.13
N LEU A 41 4.11 7.12 -15.48
CA LEU A 41 5.50 7.12 -15.92
C LEU A 41 5.69 6.40 -17.26
N SER A 42 4.93 5.32 -17.52
CA SER A 42 4.96 4.63 -18.81
C SER A 42 4.35 5.48 -19.93
N GLU A 43 3.25 6.19 -19.68
CA GLU A 43 2.65 7.14 -20.63
C GLU A 43 3.59 8.32 -20.90
N ALA A 44 4.21 8.89 -19.86
CA ALA A 44 5.18 9.97 -20.01
C ALA A 44 6.42 9.54 -20.80
N SER A 45 6.91 8.31 -20.56
CA SER A 45 8.01 7.72 -21.32
C SER A 45 7.64 7.51 -22.79
N ALA A 46 6.42 7.06 -23.07
CA ALA A 46 5.93 6.90 -24.44
C ALA A 46 5.83 8.26 -25.17
N VAL A 47 5.44 9.34 -24.49
CA VAL A 47 5.37 10.68 -25.11
C VAL A 47 6.76 11.30 -25.33
N LEU A 48 7.71 11.05 -24.43
CA LEU A 48 9.06 11.62 -24.51
C LEU A 48 9.99 10.86 -25.46
N PHE A 49 9.77 9.55 -25.62
CA PHE A 49 10.64 8.65 -26.37
C PHE A 49 9.93 7.91 -27.50
N ASP A 50 8.80 8.44 -28.00
CA ASP A 50 8.16 7.88 -29.18
C ASP A 50 9.13 7.98 -30.37
N GLU A 51 9.68 6.84 -30.79
CA GLU A 51 10.51 6.67 -31.99
C GLU A 51 9.73 7.00 -33.30
N GLY A 52 8.47 7.45 -33.18
CA GLY A 52 7.61 7.90 -34.27
C GLY A 52 7.58 9.41 -34.55
N ILE A 53 8.19 10.28 -33.73
CA ILE A 53 8.32 11.70 -34.08
C ILE A 53 9.52 11.87 -35.01
N ASN A 54 9.29 11.54 -36.27
CA ASN A 54 10.08 12.03 -37.38
C ASN A 54 9.87 13.56 -37.42
N VAL A 55 10.63 14.30 -36.61
CA VAL A 55 10.94 15.70 -36.90
C VAL A 55 11.80 15.64 -38.16
N SER A 56 11.13 15.46 -39.29
CA SER A 56 11.62 15.95 -40.55
C SER A 56 11.77 17.45 -40.35
N ILE A 57 12.95 17.86 -39.87
CA ILE A 57 13.49 19.18 -40.16
C ILE A 57 13.51 19.19 -41.68
N SER A 58 12.41 19.69 -42.24
CA SER A 58 12.27 19.94 -43.65
C SER A 58 13.24 21.08 -43.95
N ASN A 59 14.51 20.73 -44.12
CA ASN A 59 15.54 21.50 -44.82
C ASN A 59 15.12 21.59 -46.29
N ARG A 60 13.98 22.25 -46.53
CA ARG A 60 13.37 22.41 -47.84
C ARG A 60 13.03 23.86 -48.03
N PHE A 61 14.07 24.69 -48.03
CA PHE A 61 14.11 25.88 -48.89
C PHE A 61 15.55 26.40 -49.11
N GLU A 62 16.49 25.50 -49.37
CA GLU A 62 17.64 25.82 -50.22
C GLU A 62 17.35 25.28 -51.62
N GLN A 63 16.40 25.91 -52.32
CA GLN A 63 16.17 25.75 -53.76
C GLN A 63 15.20 26.85 -54.21
N LEU A 64 15.72 28.07 -54.26
CA LEU A 64 15.35 29.01 -55.30
C LEU A 64 16.63 29.29 -56.08
N ASP A 65 16.67 28.65 -57.24
CA ASP A 65 17.30 29.10 -58.47
C ASP A 65 18.74 29.60 -58.26
N ASN A 66 19.75 28.74 -58.39
CA ASN A 66 20.33 28.42 -59.70
C ASN A 66 19.66 29.17 -60.87
N VAL A 67 19.62 30.50 -60.79
CA VAL A 67 19.75 31.34 -61.97
C VAL A 67 21.09 30.95 -62.55
N SER A 68 21.02 29.98 -63.46
CA SER A 68 22.02 29.77 -64.48
C SER A 68 22.21 31.12 -65.12
N ASP A 69 23.18 31.85 -64.60
CA ASP A 69 23.97 32.83 -65.31
C ASP A 69 24.58 32.07 -66.50
N THR A 70 23.76 31.80 -67.51
CA THR A 70 24.21 31.66 -68.89
C THR A 70 24.73 33.02 -69.31
N TYR A 71 25.86 33.41 -68.73
CA TYR A 71 26.85 34.15 -69.49
C TYR A 71 27.26 33.24 -70.64
N PRO A 72 27.15 33.65 -71.90
CA PRO A 72 28.04 33.09 -72.88
C PRO A 72 29.45 33.46 -72.43
N ASP A 73 30.18 32.48 -71.88
CA ASP A 73 31.63 32.52 -71.87
C ASP A 73 32.07 32.82 -73.30
N PRO A 74 32.75 33.95 -73.58
CA PRO A 74 33.31 34.16 -74.90
C PRO A 74 34.43 33.15 -75.07
N VAL A 75 34.16 32.11 -75.85
CA VAL A 75 35.19 31.24 -76.40
C VAL A 75 36.18 32.14 -77.14
N ILE A 76 37.31 32.41 -76.49
CA ILE A 76 38.42 33.20 -77.04
C ILE A 76 39.02 32.39 -78.18
N THR A 77 38.44 32.60 -79.37
CA THR A 77 39.01 32.17 -80.63
C THR A 77 39.89 33.32 -81.10
N MET A 78 41.21 33.11 -81.11
CA MET A 78 42.21 34.09 -81.54
C MET A 78 42.08 34.38 -83.03
N ALA A 79 41.28 35.39 -83.38
CA ALA A 79 41.36 36.23 -84.59
C ALA A 79 40.10 37.11 -84.66
N GLY A 80 39.97 38.06 -83.75
CA GLY A 80 38.79 38.92 -83.67
C GLY A 80 39.12 40.19 -82.92
N ARG A 81 39.31 41.26 -83.69
CA ARG A 81 39.31 42.68 -83.31
C ARG A 81 38.56 42.95 -82.00
N TRP A 82 39.25 43.48 -81.00
CA TRP A 82 38.61 44.11 -79.85
C TRP A 82 37.95 45.39 -80.38
N SER A 83 36.71 45.28 -80.86
CA SER A 83 35.87 46.45 -81.04
C SER A 83 35.58 46.97 -79.64
N HIS A 84 36.34 47.99 -79.23
CA HIS A 84 35.88 48.95 -78.24
C HIS A 84 34.72 49.73 -78.88
N ASP A 85 33.56 49.09 -79.00
CA ASP A 85 32.32 49.84 -79.16
C ASP A 85 32.09 50.49 -77.79
N GLU A 86 32.27 51.80 -77.73
CA GLU A 86 31.94 52.57 -76.54
C GLU A 86 30.49 52.26 -76.17
N PRO A 87 30.21 51.93 -74.89
CA PRO A 87 28.86 51.62 -74.47
C PRO A 87 27.95 52.75 -74.90
N THR A 88 26.90 52.42 -75.66
CA THR A 88 26.01 53.44 -76.15
C THR A 88 25.24 54.01 -74.96
N ASN A 89 24.75 55.25 -75.08
CA ASN A 89 23.90 55.84 -74.04
C ASN A 89 22.69 54.94 -73.71
N SER A 90 22.23 54.13 -74.66
CA SER A 90 21.19 53.11 -74.45
C SER A 90 21.61 52.02 -73.45
N ASP A 91 22.85 51.52 -73.55
CA ASP A 91 23.39 50.49 -72.64
C ASP A 91 23.54 51.03 -71.22
N ILE A 92 23.99 52.29 -71.10
CA ILE A 92 24.10 52.99 -69.81
C ILE A 92 22.72 53.15 -69.17
N VAL A 93 21.70 53.60 -69.92
CA VAL A 93 20.33 53.75 -69.41
C VAL A 93 19.72 52.41 -69.01
N ALA A 94 19.96 51.34 -69.76
CA ALA A 94 19.52 50.00 -69.41
C ALA A 94 20.17 49.49 -68.12
N MET A 95 21.48 49.74 -67.92
CA MET A 95 22.17 49.42 -66.67
C MET A 95 21.62 50.23 -65.49
N LEU A 96 21.38 51.53 -65.66
CA LEU A 96 20.76 52.37 -64.62
C LEU A 96 19.37 51.87 -64.25
N GLY A 97 18.56 51.44 -65.22
CA GLY A 97 17.25 50.84 -64.97
C GLY A 97 17.34 49.54 -64.16
N ARG A 98 18.34 48.69 -64.42
CA ARG A 98 18.58 47.48 -63.62
C ARG A 98 19.02 47.81 -62.19
N ILE A 99 19.87 48.82 -62.02
CA ILE A 99 20.29 49.30 -60.70
C ILE A 99 19.09 49.81 -59.91
N ASP A 100 18.21 50.59 -60.52
CA ASP A 100 16.99 51.10 -59.88
C ASP A 100 16.05 49.96 -59.42
N LEU A 101 15.88 48.92 -60.24
CA LEU A 101 15.12 47.72 -59.85
C LEU A 101 15.76 47.00 -58.66
N LYS A 102 17.09 46.85 -58.65
CA LYS A 102 17.82 46.21 -57.56
C LYS A 102 17.74 47.02 -56.26
N LEU A 103 17.79 48.36 -56.35
CA LEU A 103 17.60 49.25 -55.20
C LEU A 103 16.20 49.12 -54.61
N LYS A 104 15.17 49.01 -55.45
CA LYS A 104 13.79 48.76 -54.98
C LYS A 104 13.64 47.42 -54.26
N ASP A 105 14.27 46.37 -54.76
CA ASP A 105 14.26 45.05 -54.12
C ASP A 105 15.02 45.05 -52.78
N MET A 106 16.16 45.77 -52.72
CA MET A 106 16.89 46.01 -51.48
C MET A 106 16.04 46.76 -50.46
N ASP A 107 15.34 47.83 -50.86
CA ASP A 107 14.43 48.57 -49.97
C ASP A 107 13.30 47.68 -49.44
N GLN A 108 12.76 46.78 -50.27
CA GLN A 108 11.77 45.81 -49.83
C GLN A 108 12.36 44.81 -48.83
N SER A 109 13.59 44.35 -49.06
CA SER A 109 14.30 43.44 -48.17
C SER A 109 14.61 44.09 -46.81
N LEU A 110 15.01 45.37 -46.80
CA LEU A 110 15.23 46.14 -45.57
C LEU A 110 13.95 46.24 -44.73
N LYS A 111 12.79 46.51 -45.36
CA LYS A 111 11.49 46.52 -44.67
C LYS A 111 11.11 45.16 -44.05
N ARG A 112 11.47 44.05 -44.72
CA ARG A 112 11.25 42.71 -44.17
C ARG A 112 12.14 42.45 -42.95
N ILE A 113 13.39 42.89 -42.98
CA ILE A 113 14.33 42.76 -41.86
C ILE A 113 13.83 43.54 -40.64
N GLU A 114 13.39 44.78 -40.82
CA GLU A 114 12.79 45.59 -39.74
C GLU A 114 11.56 44.89 -39.12
N SER A 115 10.71 44.28 -39.96
CA SER A 115 9.57 43.50 -39.47
C SER A 115 9.99 42.26 -38.68
N LEU A 116 11.09 41.61 -39.06
CA LEU A 116 11.63 40.46 -38.34
C LEU A 116 12.23 40.86 -36.99
N GLU A 117 12.95 41.99 -36.93
CA GLU A 117 13.51 42.54 -35.69
C GLU A 117 12.40 42.74 -34.64
N ILE A 118 11.30 43.38 -35.03
CA ILE A 118 10.13 43.58 -34.14
C ILE A 118 9.55 42.23 -33.65
N LYS A 119 9.50 41.22 -34.51
CA LYS A 119 9.00 39.89 -34.14
C LYS A 119 9.93 39.18 -33.17
N VAL A 120 11.25 39.26 -33.38
CA VAL A 120 12.27 38.71 -32.49
C VAL A 120 12.19 39.36 -31.11
N ASP A 121 12.08 40.70 -31.06
CA ASP A 121 11.90 41.43 -29.80
C ASP A 121 10.63 41.00 -29.04
N ASN A 122 9.56 40.73 -29.77
CA ASN A 122 8.32 40.23 -29.17
C ASN A 122 8.46 38.79 -28.66
N PHE A 123 9.13 37.91 -29.40
CA PHE A 123 9.42 36.57 -28.92
C PHE A 123 10.30 36.58 -27.67
N ASP A 124 11.32 37.44 -27.61
CA ASP A 124 12.17 37.59 -26.43
C ASP A 124 11.36 38.04 -25.20
N LYS A 125 10.38 38.93 -25.38
CA LYS A 125 9.47 39.34 -24.29
C LYS A 125 8.60 38.18 -23.81
N GLU A 126 8.03 37.41 -24.73
CA GLU A 126 7.18 36.25 -24.38
C GLU A 126 8.00 35.14 -23.72
N LEU A 127 9.22 34.85 -24.21
CA LEU A 127 10.13 33.90 -23.59
C LEU A 127 10.49 34.28 -22.16
N LYS A 128 10.76 35.58 -21.90
CA LYS A 128 11.00 36.08 -20.54
C LYS A 128 9.79 35.89 -19.62
N LYS A 129 8.56 36.15 -20.11
CA LYS A 129 7.34 35.92 -19.33
C LYS A 129 7.14 34.45 -19.00
N ILE A 130 7.32 33.57 -19.99
CA ILE A 130 7.20 32.11 -19.81
C ILE A 130 8.21 31.63 -18.78
N TRP A 131 9.46 32.10 -18.88
CA TRP A 131 10.51 31.74 -17.94
C TRP A 131 10.16 32.16 -16.50
N LEU A 132 9.65 33.38 -16.30
CA LEU A 132 9.21 33.85 -14.98
C LEU A 132 8.04 33.03 -14.41
N HIS A 133 7.09 32.65 -15.26
CA HIS A 133 5.98 31.78 -14.84
C HIS A 133 6.47 30.38 -14.45
N LEU A 134 7.40 29.83 -15.22
CA LEU A 134 7.98 28.51 -14.95
C LEU A 134 8.79 28.52 -13.65
N ASP A 135 9.60 29.54 -13.42
CA ASP A 135 10.38 29.69 -12.19
C ASP A 135 9.47 29.79 -10.96
N LYS A 136 8.44 30.65 -11.02
CA LYS A 136 7.45 30.76 -9.94
C LYS A 136 6.75 29.43 -9.67
N PHE A 137 6.29 28.74 -10.72
CA PHE A 137 5.61 27.46 -10.57
C PHE A 137 6.54 26.37 -10.02
N THR A 138 7.80 26.35 -10.43
CA THR A 138 8.83 25.43 -9.92
C THR A 138 9.06 25.66 -8.42
N ASN A 139 9.16 26.91 -7.99
CA ASN A 139 9.30 27.27 -6.58
C ASN A 139 8.06 26.86 -5.76
N GLU A 140 6.84 27.10 -6.27
CA GLU A 140 5.61 26.67 -5.62
C GLU A 140 5.50 25.14 -5.49
N ILE A 141 5.93 24.38 -6.50
CA ILE A 141 5.99 22.92 -6.44
C ILE A 141 7.00 22.48 -5.39
N SER A 142 8.21 23.05 -5.39
CA SER A 142 9.26 22.73 -4.42
C SER A 142 8.75 22.92 -2.98
N ASP A 143 8.10 24.04 -2.70
CA ASP A 143 7.50 24.32 -1.40
C ASP A 143 6.41 23.31 -1.01
N LYS A 144 5.57 22.91 -1.96
CA LYS A 144 4.52 21.90 -1.72
C LYS A 144 5.13 20.53 -1.45
N VAL A 145 6.18 20.15 -2.19
CA VAL A 145 6.92 18.89 -1.99
C VAL A 145 7.53 18.87 -0.60
N ASN A 146 8.29 19.90 -0.21
CA ASN A 146 8.90 20.00 1.12
C ASN A 146 7.85 19.90 2.25
N ARG A 147 6.69 20.53 2.08
CA ARG A 147 5.58 20.44 3.06
C ARG A 147 5.00 19.03 3.15
N VAL A 148 4.93 18.30 2.04
CA VAL A 148 4.45 16.92 2.01
C VAL A 148 5.47 16.00 2.66
N GLU A 149 6.76 16.15 2.35
CA GLU A 149 7.85 15.38 2.97
C GLU A 149 7.84 15.51 4.49
N HIS A 150 7.75 16.73 5.03
CA HIS A 150 7.65 16.93 6.49
C HIS A 150 6.42 16.26 7.12
N LYS A 151 5.29 16.22 6.40
CA LYS A 151 4.09 15.52 6.88
C LYS A 151 4.27 14.00 6.86
N VAL A 152 4.92 13.47 5.83
CA VAL A 152 5.26 12.05 5.73
C VAL A 152 6.17 11.64 6.88
N ASP A 153 7.23 12.39 7.14
CA ASP A 153 8.15 12.13 8.26
C ASP A 153 7.42 12.14 9.61
N SER A 154 6.51 13.10 9.82
CA SER A 154 5.71 13.18 11.04
C SER A 154 4.80 11.97 11.22
N VAL A 155 4.12 11.54 10.14
CA VAL A 155 3.24 10.36 10.15
C VAL A 155 4.04 9.09 10.40
N ASP A 156 5.24 8.96 9.83
CA ASP A 156 6.11 7.80 10.05
C ASP A 156 6.54 7.68 11.52
N ILE A 157 6.88 8.81 12.17
CA ILE A 157 7.19 8.84 13.60
C ILE A 157 5.98 8.41 14.44
N GLU A 158 4.79 8.93 14.13
CA GLU A 158 3.56 8.58 14.83
C GLU A 158 3.18 7.11 14.63
N LEU A 159 3.33 6.59 13.41
CA LEU A 159 3.08 5.19 13.08
C LEU A 159 3.99 4.24 13.86
N GLU A 160 5.28 4.55 13.93
CA GLU A 160 6.24 3.76 14.71
C GLU A 160 5.99 3.87 16.23
N GLY A 161 5.48 5.02 16.70
CA GLY A 161 4.99 5.17 18.07
C GLY A 161 3.76 4.29 18.35
N ALA A 162 2.80 4.26 17.44
CA ALA A 162 1.60 3.45 17.56
C ALA A 162 1.91 1.94 17.52
N ARG A 163 2.80 1.51 16.61
CA ARG A 163 3.25 0.12 16.50
C ARG A 163 3.88 -0.39 17.80
N ARG A 164 4.74 0.42 18.44
CA ARG A 164 5.32 0.08 19.74
C ARG A 164 4.26 -0.08 20.82
N ARG A 165 3.30 0.84 20.92
CA ARG A 165 2.19 0.75 21.89
C ARG A 165 1.33 -0.50 21.68
N ILE A 166 1.05 -0.87 20.42
CA ILE A 166 0.31 -2.11 20.10
C ILE A 166 1.09 -3.32 20.60
N ALA A 167 2.39 -3.41 20.30
CA ALA A 167 3.22 -4.52 20.75
C ALA A 167 3.28 -4.62 22.29
N ASP A 168 3.34 -3.49 23.00
CA ASP A 168 3.32 -3.47 24.46
C ASP A 168 1.98 -3.97 25.01
N LEU A 169 0.86 -3.47 24.47
CA LEU A 169 -0.49 -3.91 24.85
C LEU A 169 -0.73 -5.40 24.58
N GLU A 170 -0.19 -5.94 23.49
CA GLU A 170 -0.28 -7.36 23.18
C GLU A 170 0.45 -8.22 24.23
N ARG A 171 1.66 -7.82 24.63
CA ARG A 171 2.42 -8.49 25.69
C ARG A 171 1.69 -8.43 27.03
N ASP A 172 1.17 -7.27 27.40
CA ASP A 172 0.41 -7.10 28.65
C ASP A 172 -0.87 -7.94 28.65
N LYS A 173 -1.59 -7.98 27.53
CA LYS A 173 -2.77 -8.83 27.36
C LYS A 173 -2.43 -10.31 27.52
N ASP A 174 -1.32 -10.78 26.95
CA ASP A 174 -0.91 -12.18 27.09
C ASP A 174 -0.47 -12.51 28.52
N LYS A 175 0.26 -11.61 29.18
CA LYS A 175 0.60 -11.72 30.59
C LYS A 175 -0.64 -11.77 31.50
N LEU A 176 -1.61 -10.89 31.28
CA LEU A 176 -2.86 -10.88 32.04
C LEU A 176 -3.67 -12.17 31.84
N LYS A 177 -3.66 -12.75 30.63
CA LYS A 177 -4.29 -14.04 30.37
C LYS A 177 -3.58 -15.17 31.14
N GLU A 178 -2.25 -15.16 31.16
CA GLU A 178 -1.47 -16.13 31.93
C GLU A 178 -1.76 -16.01 33.44
N ASP A 179 -1.74 -14.80 33.98
CA ASP A 179 -2.05 -14.52 35.39
C ASP A 179 -3.48 -14.96 35.75
N MET A 180 -4.46 -14.65 34.88
CA MET A 180 -5.85 -15.09 35.07
C MET A 180 -5.95 -16.62 35.09
N ASN A 181 -5.33 -17.30 34.12
CA ASN A 181 -5.33 -18.75 34.05
C ASN A 181 -4.66 -19.37 35.29
N TYR A 182 -3.57 -18.78 35.75
CA TYR A 182 -2.87 -19.21 36.96
C TYR A 182 -3.76 -19.09 38.20
N VAL A 183 -4.39 -17.92 38.42
CA VAL A 183 -5.28 -17.69 39.56
C VAL A 183 -6.51 -18.60 39.50
N GLN A 184 -7.13 -18.76 38.32
CA GLN A 184 -8.28 -19.63 38.13
C GLN A 184 -7.91 -21.09 38.43
N SER A 185 -6.79 -21.59 37.90
CA SER A 185 -6.30 -22.94 38.16
C SER A 185 -6.04 -23.16 39.65
N GLN A 186 -5.42 -22.17 40.32
CA GLN A 186 -5.14 -22.26 41.74
C GLN A 186 -6.42 -22.23 42.60
N SER A 187 -7.40 -21.41 42.23
CA SER A 187 -8.70 -21.34 42.89
C SER A 187 -9.51 -22.63 42.73
N MET A 188 -9.40 -23.27 41.55
CA MET A 188 -10.10 -24.51 41.23
C MET A 188 -9.37 -25.77 41.71
N ARG A 189 -8.11 -25.67 42.15
CA ARG A 189 -7.25 -26.82 42.48
C ARG A 189 -7.84 -27.78 43.52
N ASN A 190 -8.59 -27.26 44.49
CA ASN A 190 -9.20 -28.07 45.56
C ASN A 190 -10.67 -28.39 45.30
N ASN A 191 -11.18 -28.10 44.10
CA ASN A 191 -12.55 -28.38 43.71
C ASN A 191 -12.60 -29.73 42.99
N LEU A 192 -13.35 -30.69 43.52
CA LEU A 192 -13.68 -31.92 42.80
C LEU A 192 -15.09 -31.80 42.21
N ILE A 193 -15.28 -32.40 41.04
CA ILE A 193 -16.55 -32.44 40.33
C ILE A 193 -17.04 -33.89 40.32
N PHE A 194 -18.15 -34.14 41.00
CA PHE A 194 -18.83 -35.44 40.99
C PHE A 194 -19.95 -35.38 39.96
N GLY A 195 -19.75 -36.06 38.83
CA GLY A 195 -20.74 -36.11 37.73
C GLY A 195 -21.80 -37.18 37.94
N ASN A 196 -22.87 -37.08 37.15
CA ASN A 196 -23.89 -38.13 37.02
C ASN A 196 -24.63 -38.50 38.33
N ILE A 197 -24.84 -37.53 39.23
CA ILE A 197 -25.58 -37.74 40.47
C ILE A 197 -27.04 -37.27 40.30
N PRO A 198 -28.05 -38.10 40.62
CA PRO A 198 -29.45 -37.71 40.53
C PRO A 198 -29.77 -36.52 41.44
N GLU A 199 -30.62 -35.63 40.95
CA GLU A 199 -31.15 -34.49 41.68
C GLU A 199 -32.32 -34.91 42.55
N VAL A 200 -32.38 -34.29 43.72
CA VAL A 200 -33.49 -34.43 44.67
C VAL A 200 -34.26 -33.11 44.71
N GLN A 201 -35.59 -33.17 44.80
CA GLN A 201 -36.39 -31.95 44.99
C GLN A 201 -36.05 -31.30 46.34
N ASP A 202 -36.02 -29.97 46.36
CA ASP A 202 -35.69 -29.16 47.55
C ASP A 202 -34.41 -29.60 48.28
N GLU A 203 -33.36 -29.80 47.48
CA GLU A 203 -32.01 -30.08 47.92
C GLU A 203 -31.41 -28.84 48.61
N THR A 204 -31.12 -28.96 49.90
CA THR A 204 -30.34 -27.99 50.67
C THR A 204 -28.85 -28.35 50.58
N PRO A 205 -27.92 -27.42 50.82
CA PRO A 205 -26.48 -27.71 50.80
C PRO A 205 -26.07 -28.88 51.69
N ALA A 206 -26.72 -29.05 52.86
CA ALA A 206 -26.49 -30.17 53.76
C ALA A 206 -26.93 -31.53 53.17
N LYS A 207 -28.06 -31.56 52.44
CA LYS A 207 -28.49 -32.77 51.71
C LYS A 207 -27.54 -33.08 50.55
N THR A 208 -27.07 -32.06 49.82
CA THR A 208 -26.07 -32.24 48.75
C THR A 208 -24.78 -32.83 49.29
N GLU A 209 -24.31 -32.36 50.45
CA GLU A 209 -23.15 -32.93 51.11
C GLU A 209 -23.35 -34.41 51.46
N GLN A 210 -24.50 -34.77 52.03
CA GLN A 210 -24.84 -36.15 52.36
C GLN A 210 -24.84 -37.06 51.12
N ILE A 211 -25.44 -36.59 50.02
CA ILE A 211 -25.45 -37.31 48.74
C ILE A 211 -24.02 -37.55 48.23
N VAL A 212 -23.11 -36.58 48.37
CA VAL A 212 -21.70 -36.74 47.99
C VAL A 212 -20.99 -37.74 48.90
N ARG A 213 -21.22 -37.69 50.21
CA ARG A 213 -20.63 -38.65 51.17
C ARG A 213 -21.05 -40.09 50.83
N GLU A 214 -22.34 -40.30 50.59
CA GLU A 214 -22.88 -41.59 50.17
C GLU A 214 -22.33 -42.04 48.82
N PHE A 215 -22.19 -41.11 47.87
CA PHE A 215 -21.58 -41.39 46.57
C PHE A 215 -20.13 -41.86 46.71
N ILE A 216 -19.33 -41.20 47.55
CA ILE A 216 -17.93 -41.56 47.79
C ILE A 216 -17.83 -42.96 48.42
N VAL A 217 -18.64 -43.27 49.43
CA VAL A 217 -18.63 -44.59 50.07
C VAL A 217 -19.06 -45.69 49.09
N SER A 218 -20.15 -45.47 48.36
CA SER A 218 -20.75 -46.48 47.48
C SER A 218 -19.96 -46.71 46.18
N ASN A 219 -19.56 -45.63 45.50
CA ASN A 219 -18.95 -45.71 44.17
C ASN A 219 -17.42 -45.72 44.22
N LEU A 220 -16.82 -44.98 45.16
CA LEU A 220 -15.35 -44.90 45.29
C LEU A 220 -14.79 -45.88 46.33
N LYS A 221 -15.65 -46.57 47.09
CA LYS A 221 -15.30 -47.60 48.08
C LYS A 221 -14.36 -47.09 49.19
N VAL A 222 -14.48 -45.82 49.54
CA VAL A 222 -13.78 -45.25 50.71
C VAL A 222 -14.53 -45.63 51.98
N THR A 223 -13.81 -45.92 53.07
CA THR A 223 -14.45 -46.33 54.33
C THR A 223 -15.31 -45.21 54.90
N LYS A 224 -16.38 -45.57 55.61
CA LYS A 224 -17.30 -44.58 56.16
C LYS A 224 -16.60 -43.70 57.21
N GLU A 225 -15.70 -44.28 58.00
CA GLU A 225 -14.91 -43.54 58.98
C GLU A 225 -14.03 -42.46 58.32
N GLU A 226 -13.39 -42.78 57.19
CA GLU A 226 -12.56 -41.83 56.44
C GLU A 226 -13.40 -40.71 55.82
N VAL A 227 -14.56 -41.04 55.25
CA VAL A 227 -15.47 -40.04 54.67
C VAL A 227 -16.04 -39.13 55.75
N ASP A 228 -16.45 -39.66 56.90
CA ASP A 228 -16.97 -38.87 58.03
C ASP A 228 -15.93 -37.87 58.58
N GLY A 229 -14.64 -38.20 58.48
CA GLY A 229 -13.52 -37.29 58.78
C GLY A 229 -13.30 -36.17 57.75
N MET A 230 -13.83 -36.27 56.53
CA MET A 230 -13.66 -35.26 55.47
C MET A 230 -14.44 -33.99 55.80
N ARG A 231 -13.78 -32.84 55.60
CA ARG A 231 -14.38 -31.50 55.75
C ARG A 231 -14.60 -30.84 54.39
N PHE A 232 -15.84 -30.49 54.11
CA PHE A 232 -16.21 -29.71 52.94
C PHE A 232 -16.28 -28.22 53.32
N GLU A 233 -15.63 -27.37 52.53
CA GLU A 233 -15.76 -25.92 52.64
C GLU A 233 -17.04 -25.43 51.93
N ARG A 234 -17.34 -26.02 50.76
CA ARG A 234 -18.53 -25.68 49.97
C ARG A 234 -18.96 -26.86 49.12
N VAL A 235 -20.27 -27.13 49.11
CA VAL A 235 -20.90 -28.17 48.26
C VAL A 235 -22.14 -27.60 47.59
N HIS A 236 -22.22 -27.69 46.27
CA HIS A 236 -23.37 -27.21 45.50
C HIS A 236 -23.43 -27.85 44.11
N ARG A 237 -24.62 -27.88 43.50
CA ARG A 237 -24.83 -28.31 42.12
C ARG A 237 -24.29 -27.27 41.13
N MET A 238 -23.70 -27.75 40.04
CA MET A 238 -23.28 -26.91 38.91
C MET A 238 -24.47 -26.48 38.05
N GLY A 239 -24.41 -25.25 37.54
CA GLY A 239 -25.41 -24.67 36.64
C GLY A 239 -26.69 -24.22 37.34
N GLN A 240 -27.47 -23.37 36.66
CA GLN A 240 -28.74 -22.90 37.20
C GLN A 240 -29.77 -24.03 37.25
N LYS A 241 -30.56 -24.06 38.32
CA LYS A 241 -31.77 -24.88 38.38
C LYS A 241 -32.68 -24.33 37.28
N GLN A 242 -32.97 -25.11 36.24
CA GLN A 242 -33.99 -24.73 35.28
C GLN A 242 -35.32 -24.70 36.02
N ASN A 243 -35.70 -23.52 36.51
CA ASN A 243 -37.03 -23.29 37.03
C ASN A 243 -37.98 -23.48 35.85
N GLN A 244 -38.83 -24.49 35.95
CA GLN A 244 -39.99 -24.64 35.09
C GLN A 244 -40.98 -23.53 35.44
N SER A 245 -40.71 -22.30 34.98
CA SER A 245 -41.64 -21.18 35.13
C SER A 245 -41.38 -20.13 34.06
N ALA A 246 -41.71 -20.48 32.82
CA ALA A 246 -42.32 -19.62 31.80
C ALA A 246 -42.39 -20.40 30.48
N GLY A 247 -43.48 -21.11 30.24
CA GLY A 247 -43.77 -21.75 28.96
C GLY A 247 -44.41 -23.12 29.09
N GLN A 248 -45.72 -23.19 28.85
CA GLN A 248 -46.51 -24.42 28.72
C GLN A 248 -45.89 -25.40 27.72
N GLY A 249 -45.84 -26.68 28.10
CA GLY A 249 -45.57 -27.82 27.22
C GLY A 249 -45.71 -29.13 28.02
N PRO A 250 -46.36 -30.18 27.46
CA PRO A 250 -47.21 -31.07 28.24
C PRO A 250 -46.46 -32.10 29.08
N THR A 251 -47.15 -32.50 30.15
CA THR A 251 -46.93 -33.67 30.99
C THR A 251 -46.22 -34.81 30.27
N ARG A 252 -44.95 -35.03 30.63
CA ARG A 252 -44.32 -36.34 30.53
C ARG A 252 -44.19 -36.90 31.93
N GLU A 253 -45.13 -37.79 32.26
CA GLU A 253 -44.84 -38.88 33.16
C GLU A 253 -43.60 -39.61 32.64
N ALA A 254 -42.50 -39.51 33.39
CA ALA A 254 -41.45 -40.50 33.49
C ALA A 254 -40.39 -39.95 34.45
N ASN A 255 -40.24 -40.61 35.58
CA ASN A 255 -39.04 -41.01 36.33
C ASN A 255 -37.62 -40.74 35.76
N ASN A 256 -37.40 -39.71 34.95
CA ASN A 256 -36.06 -39.26 34.58
C ASN A 256 -35.57 -38.35 35.69
N GLN A 257 -35.02 -38.97 36.73
CA GLN A 257 -34.16 -38.29 37.68
C GLN A 257 -33.15 -37.48 36.87
N ARG A 258 -33.20 -36.15 36.99
CA ARG A 258 -32.24 -35.28 36.30
C ARG A 258 -30.91 -35.44 37.00
N HIS A 259 -29.83 -35.66 36.25
CA HIS A 259 -28.51 -35.79 36.83
C HIS A 259 -27.74 -34.49 36.61
N ARG A 260 -27.12 -33.97 37.67
CA ARG A 260 -26.25 -32.80 37.59
C ARG A 260 -24.98 -33.02 38.40
N SER A 261 -23.89 -32.45 37.90
CA SER A 261 -22.62 -32.50 38.60
C SER A 261 -22.69 -31.68 39.90
N ILE A 262 -22.07 -32.20 40.95
CA ILE A 262 -21.84 -31.49 42.21
C ILE A 262 -20.39 -31.03 42.25
N VAL A 263 -20.16 -29.77 42.59
CA VAL A 263 -18.83 -29.25 42.92
C VAL A 263 -18.65 -29.25 44.43
N CYS A 264 -17.55 -29.86 44.87
CA CYS A 264 -17.14 -29.94 46.25
C CYS A 264 -15.76 -29.29 46.42
N LYS A 265 -15.66 -28.33 47.34
CA LYS A 265 -14.37 -27.76 47.76
C LYS A 265 -13.97 -28.38 49.08
N PHE A 266 -12.80 -29.01 49.12
CA PHE A 266 -12.30 -29.71 50.31
C PHE A 266 -11.39 -28.83 51.14
N PHE A 267 -11.50 -28.96 52.47
CA PHE A 267 -10.57 -28.34 53.39
C PHE A 267 -9.39 -29.30 53.62
N PHE A 268 -8.29 -29.10 52.88
CA PHE A 268 -7.03 -29.77 53.18
C PHE A 268 -6.29 -28.93 54.21
N ARG A 269 -6.09 -29.46 55.43
CA ARG A 269 -5.06 -28.91 56.33
C ARG A 269 -3.72 -29.07 55.62
N ARG A 270 -3.08 -27.95 55.31
CA ARG A 270 -1.66 -27.94 54.95
C ARG A 270 -0.81 -28.20 56.18
#